data_AF-A0A817TC22-F1
#
_entry.id   AF-A0A817TC22-F1
#
_cell.length_a   1.000
_cell.length_b   1.000
_cell.length_c   1.000
_cell.angle_alpha   90.00
_cell.angle_beta   90.00
_cell.angle_gamma   90.00
#
_symmetry.space_group_name_H-M   'P 1'
#
loop_
_entity.id
_entity.type
_entity.pdbx_description
1 polymer ?
#
loop_
_entity_poly.entity_id
_entity_poly.type
_entity_poly.pdbx_seq_one_letter_code
_entity_poly.pdbx_strand_id
1 'polypeptide(L)'
;MVRLSMGSLGAQSSGKIINMMTNDVQTVDHLGLDAHFLWIGTLETIVVLVILWSHVGFTILLAMIYTLMVISVQILCGKVMQIIWTKRVQQTDLRIKLMNEIVKSIHLVKMYVWERPFQLKVERVRRKETFYVILKSLMNTVKIVNGYSFSLIFFLIVFGLLWYRRAPFNTDFFTIAFVLISYLRHTYLHGFATSCVNISQYWVAVQRIQEFLNAGEFNQQKMIVIENEFNSENKLTVDIQNLSSTWESSSFQLRNVTFSARTGELIIVIGSIASGKSSLLMTLLGEMKMIGGAVKLNRNARFCYVPQ
;
A
#
# COMPACT_ATOMS: atom_id res chain seq x y z
N MET A 1 8.09 -3.12 13.56
CA MET A 1 9.04 -1.98 13.39
C MET A 1 10.27 -2.12 14.27
N VAL A 2 10.13 -2.18 15.60
CA VAL A 2 11.28 -2.16 16.55
C VAL A 2 12.23 -3.36 16.42
N ARG A 3 11.81 -4.45 15.75
CA ARG A 3 12.61 -5.66 15.53
C ARG A 3 13.19 -5.79 14.12
N LEU A 4 13.07 -4.80 13.24
CA LEU A 4 13.63 -4.90 11.88
C LEU A 4 15.16 -4.72 11.92
N SER A 5 15.90 -5.48 11.12
CA SER A 5 17.34 -5.27 10.97
C SER A 5 17.64 -3.90 10.35
N MET A 6 18.76 -3.25 10.67
CA MET A 6 19.14 -1.98 10.04
C MET A 6 19.35 -2.09 8.52
N GLY A 7 19.74 -3.28 8.03
CA GLY A 7 19.81 -3.57 6.59
C GLY A 7 18.44 -3.56 5.93
N SER A 8 17.43 -4.17 6.56
CA SER A 8 16.06 -4.17 6.08
C SER A 8 15.36 -2.83 6.30
N LEU A 9 15.69 -2.08 7.36
CA LEU A 9 15.20 -0.72 7.61
C LEU A 9 15.77 0.29 6.60
N GLY A 10 17.01 0.11 6.16
CA GLY A 10 17.59 0.87 5.04
C GLY A 10 16.91 0.57 3.71
N ALA A 11 16.48 -0.68 3.47
CA ALA A 11 15.76 -1.09 2.27
C ALA A 11 14.28 -0.69 2.28
N GLN A 12 13.63 -0.74 3.45
CA GLN A 12 12.24 -0.34 3.67
C GLN A 12 12.24 1.10 4.19
N SER A 13 12.26 2.08 3.27
CA SER A 13 12.26 3.50 3.64
C SER A 13 11.13 3.81 4.64
N SER A 14 11.39 4.69 5.61
CA SER A 14 10.38 5.13 6.59
C SER A 14 9.05 5.54 5.93
N GLY A 15 9.13 6.18 4.75
CA GLY A 15 7.96 6.53 3.94
C GLY A 15 7.16 5.32 3.42
N LYS A 16 7.82 4.21 3.05
CA LYS A 16 7.14 2.98 2.61
C LYS A 16 6.36 2.34 3.76
N ILE A 17 6.92 2.34 4.97
CA ILE A 17 6.24 1.78 6.15
C ILE A 17 5.06 2.66 6.57
N ILE A 18 5.23 3.99 6.57
CA ILE A 18 4.13 4.93 6.83
C ILE A 18 3.01 4.75 5.81
N ASN A 19 3.34 4.66 4.52
CA ASN A 19 2.35 4.45 3.45
C ASN A 19 1.61 3.12 3.61
N MET A 20 2.30 2.06 4.01
CA MET A 20 1.67 0.77 4.28
C MET A 20 0.70 0.88 5.47
N MET A 21 1.09 1.54 6.56
CA MET A 21 0.20 1.75 7.71
C MET A 21 -1.00 2.65 7.40
N THR A 22 -0.82 3.69 6.59
CA THR A 22 -1.90 4.65 6.32
C THR A 22 -2.82 4.23 5.19
N ASN A 23 -2.31 3.59 4.13
CA ASN A 23 -3.11 3.26 2.94
C ASN A 23 -3.37 1.76 2.79
N ASP A 24 -2.36 0.89 3.00
CA ASP A 24 -2.53 -0.55 2.75
C ASP A 24 -3.40 -1.20 3.83
N VAL A 25 -3.23 -0.83 5.10
CA VAL A 25 -4.08 -1.30 6.20
C VAL A 25 -5.54 -0.86 5.99
N GLN A 26 -5.78 0.40 5.56
CA GLN A 26 -7.14 0.87 5.25
C GLN A 26 -7.77 0.09 4.09
N THR A 27 -6.96 -0.25 3.07
CA THR A 27 -7.42 -1.06 1.93
C THR A 27 -7.83 -2.48 2.37
N VAL A 28 -7.09 -3.05 3.33
CA VAL A 28 -7.41 -4.36 3.93
C VAL A 28 -8.72 -4.31 4.72
N ASP A 29 -8.95 -3.25 5.50
CA ASP A 29 -10.17 -3.06 6.28
C ASP A 29 -11.43 -2.98 5.39
N HIS A 30 -11.36 -2.19 4.31
CA HIS A 30 -12.50 -2.01 3.40
C HIS A 30 -12.89 -3.27 2.61
N LEU A 31 -11.96 -4.20 2.36
CA LEU A 31 -12.27 -5.42 1.61
C LEU A 31 -13.26 -6.33 2.35
N GLY A 32 -13.25 -6.32 3.69
CA GLY A 32 -14.15 -7.14 4.50
C GLY A 32 -15.63 -6.93 4.15
N LEU A 33 -16.01 -5.72 3.72
CA LEU A 33 -17.38 -5.41 3.29
C LEU A 33 -17.56 -5.62 1.77
N ASP A 34 -16.57 -5.21 0.98
CA ASP A 34 -16.69 -5.20 -0.48
C ASP A 34 -16.62 -6.60 -1.13
N ALA A 35 -15.82 -7.51 -0.56
CA ALA A 35 -15.64 -8.86 -1.12
C ALA A 35 -16.94 -9.66 -1.15
N HIS A 36 -17.86 -9.41 -0.21
CA HIS A 36 -19.13 -10.11 -0.16
C HIS A 36 -20.03 -9.79 -1.35
N PHE A 37 -19.96 -8.58 -1.90
CA PHE A 37 -20.77 -8.20 -3.07
C PHE A 37 -20.42 -9.00 -4.32
N LEU A 38 -19.20 -9.55 -4.43
CA LEU A 38 -18.80 -10.29 -5.64
C LEU A 38 -19.49 -11.65 -5.74
N TRP A 39 -19.53 -12.43 -4.65
CA TRP A 39 -20.18 -13.75 -4.65
C TRP A 39 -21.68 -13.67 -4.38
N ILE A 40 -22.12 -12.76 -3.50
CA ILE A 40 -23.56 -12.53 -3.28
C ILE A 40 -24.17 -12.01 -4.57
N GLY A 41 -23.50 -11.08 -5.26
CA GLY A 41 -24.02 -10.50 -6.48
C GLY A 41 -24.12 -11.49 -7.65
N THR A 42 -23.18 -12.43 -7.78
CA THR A 42 -23.29 -13.47 -8.81
C THR A 42 -24.42 -14.45 -8.49
N LEU A 43 -24.56 -14.89 -7.24
CA LEU A 43 -25.67 -15.75 -6.82
C LEU A 43 -27.03 -15.05 -7.00
N GLU A 44 -27.15 -13.80 -6.58
CA GLU A 44 -28.34 -12.97 -6.77
C GLU A 44 -28.71 -12.87 -8.26
N THR A 45 -27.72 -12.63 -9.13
CA THR A 45 -27.94 -12.56 -10.57
C THR A 45 -28.48 -13.87 -11.14
N ILE A 46 -27.93 -15.01 -10.70
CA ILE A 46 -28.38 -16.34 -11.13
C ILE A 46 -29.82 -16.60 -10.67
N VAL A 47 -30.12 -16.34 -9.40
CA VAL A 47 -31.46 -16.56 -8.83
C VAL A 47 -32.51 -15.71 -9.54
N VAL A 48 -32.23 -14.41 -9.74
CA VAL A 48 -33.15 -13.52 -10.47
C VAL A 48 -33.38 -14.01 -11.90
N LEU A 49 -32.33 -14.42 -12.61
CA LEU A 49 -32.46 -14.93 -13.98
C LEU A 49 -33.27 -16.23 -14.05
N VAL A 50 -33.11 -17.15 -13.08
CA VAL A 50 -33.89 -18.40 -13.02
C VAL A 50 -35.37 -18.12 -12.75
N ILE A 51 -35.68 -17.22 -11.82
CA ILE A 51 -37.07 -16.84 -11.51
C ILE A 51 -37.71 -16.17 -12.75
N LEU A 52 -37.01 -15.26 -13.42
CA LEU A 52 -37.50 -14.64 -14.64
C LEU A 52 -37.64 -15.65 -15.79
N TRP A 53 -36.73 -16.61 -15.92
CA TRP A 53 -36.82 -17.68 -16.93
C TRP A 53 -38.11 -18.48 -16.79
N SER A 54 -38.50 -18.84 -15.56
CA SER A 54 -39.71 -19.62 -15.31
C SER A 54 -41.01 -18.92 -15.74
N HIS A 55 -41.03 -17.58 -15.79
CA HIS A 55 -42.22 -16.81 -16.15
C HIS A 55 -42.23 -16.31 -17.59
N VAL A 56 -41.07 -15.91 -18.13
CA VAL A 56 -40.98 -15.26 -19.45
C VAL A 56 -40.43 -16.20 -20.54
N GLY A 57 -39.83 -17.32 -20.14
CA GLY A 57 -39.23 -18.31 -21.04
C GLY A 57 -38.07 -17.71 -21.86
N PHE A 58 -37.99 -18.09 -23.14
CA PHE A 58 -36.86 -17.77 -24.03
C PHE A 58 -36.58 -16.27 -24.24
N THR A 59 -37.51 -15.36 -23.94
CA THR A 59 -37.28 -13.91 -24.07
C THR A 59 -36.13 -13.41 -23.18
N ILE A 60 -35.88 -14.08 -22.05
CA ILE A 60 -34.83 -13.70 -21.11
C ILE A 60 -33.42 -13.87 -21.72
N LEU A 61 -33.25 -14.68 -22.77
CA LEU A 61 -31.97 -14.83 -23.47
C LEU A 61 -31.48 -13.50 -24.07
N LEU A 62 -32.39 -12.69 -24.64
CA LEU A 62 -32.03 -11.38 -25.18
C LEU A 62 -31.62 -10.41 -24.06
N ALA A 63 -32.33 -10.45 -22.93
CA ALA A 63 -32.01 -9.68 -21.75
C ALA A 63 -30.67 -10.14 -21.12
N MET A 64 -30.35 -11.42 -21.19
CA MET A 64 -29.09 -12.00 -20.75
C MET A 64 -27.92 -11.56 -21.64
N ILE A 65 -28.09 -11.56 -22.97
CA ILE A 65 -27.09 -11.02 -23.90
C ILE A 65 -26.83 -9.53 -23.59
N TYR A 66 -27.89 -8.77 -23.34
CA TYR A 66 -27.77 -7.37 -22.90
C TYR A 66 -26.98 -7.25 -21.59
N THR A 67 -27.26 -8.06 -20.57
CA THR A 67 -26.49 -8.04 -19.31
C THR A 67 -25.00 -8.31 -19.53
N LEU A 68 -24.64 -9.30 -20.35
CA LEU A 68 -23.24 -9.64 -20.66
C LEU A 68 -22.53 -8.53 -21.43
N MET A 69 -23.22 -7.88 -22.37
CA MET A 69 -22.70 -6.73 -23.11
C MET A 69 -22.41 -5.57 -22.16
N VAL A 70 -23.33 -5.29 -21.24
CA VAL A 70 -23.23 -4.18 -20.30
C VAL A 70 -22.07 -4.43 -19.33
N ILE A 71 -21.94 -5.66 -18.78
CA ILE A 71 -20.77 -6.08 -17.95
C ILE A 71 -19.45 -5.83 -18.69
N SER A 72 -19.40 -6.20 -19.98
CA SER A 72 -18.20 -6.03 -20.80
C SER A 72 -17.83 -4.55 -20.98
N VAL A 73 -18.81 -3.68 -21.21
CA VAL A 73 -18.62 -2.21 -21.25
C VAL A 73 -18.10 -1.68 -19.91
N GLN A 74 -18.62 -2.17 -18.78
CA GLN A 74 -18.15 -1.79 -17.45
C GLN A 74 -16.68 -2.17 -17.22
N ILE A 75 -16.25 -3.35 -17.66
CA ILE A 75 -14.85 -3.79 -17.56
C ILE A 75 -13.94 -2.85 -18.37
N LEU A 76 -14.35 -2.47 -19.58
CA LEU A 76 -13.61 -1.51 -20.41
C LEU A 76 -13.53 -0.14 -19.74
N CYS A 77 -14.64 0.38 -19.22
CA CYS A 77 -14.66 1.60 -18.44
C CYS A 77 -13.75 1.49 -17.19
N GLY A 78 -13.68 0.33 -16.54
CA GLY A 78 -12.77 0.05 -15.44
C GLY A 78 -11.30 0.19 -15.86
N LYS A 79 -10.91 -0.39 -17.00
CA LYS A 79 -9.55 -0.27 -17.54
C LYS A 79 -9.17 1.18 -17.83
N VAL A 80 -10.06 1.95 -18.47
CA VAL A 80 -9.84 3.37 -18.74
C VAL A 80 -9.72 4.18 -17.44
N MET A 81 -10.55 3.86 -16.44
CA MET A 81 -10.51 4.49 -15.12
C MET A 81 -9.16 4.26 -14.45
N GLN A 82 -8.60 3.05 -14.57
CA GLN A 82 -7.29 2.72 -14.02
C GLN A 82 -6.16 3.53 -14.69
N ILE A 83 -6.21 3.72 -16.01
CA ILE A 83 -5.23 4.55 -16.73
C ILE A 83 -5.28 6.00 -16.23
N ILE A 84 -6.48 6.56 -16.03
CA ILE A 84 -6.66 7.92 -15.51
C ILE A 84 -6.18 8.03 -14.07
N TRP A 85 -6.43 7.01 -13.24
CA TRP A 85 -5.93 6.95 -11.87
C TRP A 85 -4.39 6.99 -11.84
N THR A 86 -3.72 6.16 -12.65
CA THR A 86 -2.25 6.15 -12.73
C THR A 86 -1.70 7.51 -13.15
N LYS A 87 -2.28 8.13 -14.19
CA LYS A 87 -1.86 9.47 -14.65
C LYS A 87 -2.09 10.54 -13.58
N ARG A 88 -3.19 10.48 -12.83
CA ARG A 88 -3.47 11.38 -11.70
C ARG A 88 -2.39 11.24 -10.62
N VAL A 89 -2.10 10.02 -10.18
CA VAL A 89 -1.10 9.74 -9.14
C VAL A 89 0.27 10.30 -9.53
N GLN A 90 0.71 10.07 -10.77
CA GLN A 90 1.97 10.62 -11.28
C GLN A 90 2.05 12.16 -11.18
N GLN A 91 0.96 12.87 -11.49
CA GLN A 91 0.92 14.34 -11.35
C GLN A 91 0.91 14.79 -9.88
N THR A 92 0.18 14.07 -9.02
CA THR A 92 0.14 14.33 -7.58
C THR A 92 1.53 14.16 -6.96
N ASP A 93 2.27 13.10 -7.31
CA ASP A 93 3.63 12.85 -6.84
C ASP A 93 4.59 13.96 -7.27
N LEU A 94 4.51 14.39 -8.53
CA LEU A 94 5.33 15.48 -9.04
C LEU A 94 5.03 16.81 -8.32
N ARG A 95 3.75 17.10 -8.00
CA ARG A 95 3.36 18.27 -7.20
C ARG A 95 3.95 18.20 -5.80
N ILE A 96 3.84 17.06 -5.12
CA ILE A 96 4.36 16.87 -3.76
C ILE A 96 5.88 17.02 -3.75
N LYS A 97 6.57 16.44 -4.74
CA LYS A 97 8.02 16.60 -4.89
C LYS A 97 8.44 18.07 -5.03
N LEU A 98 7.79 18.82 -5.93
CA LEU A 98 8.07 20.25 -6.12
C LEU A 98 7.80 21.06 -4.85
N MET A 99 6.69 20.79 -4.15
CA MET A 99 6.39 21.46 -2.89
C MET A 99 7.46 21.19 -1.82
N ASN A 100 7.91 19.94 -1.70
CA ASN A 100 8.98 19.59 -0.76
C ASN A 100 10.30 20.30 -1.08
N GLU A 101 10.67 20.43 -2.36
CA GLU A 101 11.86 21.19 -2.79
C GLU A 101 11.74 22.68 -2.44
N ILE A 102 10.57 23.29 -2.66
CA ILE A 102 10.31 24.70 -2.34
C ILE A 102 10.38 24.95 -0.83
N VAL A 103 9.75 24.08 -0.02
CA VAL A 103 9.71 24.22 1.44
C VAL A 103 11.12 24.07 2.04
N LYS A 104 11.90 23.08 1.56
CA LYS A 104 13.30 22.90 2.00
C LYS A 104 14.16 24.14 1.76
N SER A 105 13.93 24.86 0.67
CA SER A 105 14.72 26.02 0.26
C SER A 105 13.95 27.35 0.38
N ILE A 106 12.99 27.43 1.31
CA ILE A 106 12.07 28.59 1.40
C ILE A 106 12.80 29.91 1.63
N HIS A 107 13.87 29.91 2.42
CA HIS A 107 14.69 31.10 2.68
C HIS A 107 15.28 31.69 1.39
N LEU A 108 15.78 30.84 0.49
CA LEU A 108 16.31 31.27 -0.81
C LEU A 108 15.21 31.83 -1.71
N VAL A 109 14.05 31.16 -1.75
CA VAL A 109 12.91 31.63 -2.54
C VAL A 109 12.46 33.02 -2.09
N LYS A 110 12.47 33.28 -0.77
CA LYS A 110 12.15 34.60 -0.19
C LYS A 110 13.23 35.64 -0.44
N MET A 111 14.51 35.28 -0.28
CA MET A 111 15.65 36.17 -0.50
C MET A 111 15.69 36.71 -1.94
N TYR A 112 15.35 35.88 -2.93
CA TYR A 112 15.36 36.25 -4.35
C TYR A 112 13.99 36.68 -4.89
N VAL A 113 12.94 36.72 -4.07
CA VAL A 113 11.56 37.08 -4.47
C VAL A 113 11.05 36.20 -5.62
N TRP A 114 11.35 34.90 -5.55
CA TRP A 114 11.00 33.91 -6.57
C TRP A 114 9.63 33.26 -6.38
N GLU A 115 8.76 33.81 -5.53
CA GLU A 115 7.47 33.19 -5.21
C GLU A 115 6.57 33.04 -6.44
N ARG A 116 6.50 34.08 -7.28
CA ARG A 116 5.67 34.07 -8.49
C ARG A 116 6.09 33.00 -9.51
N PRO A 117 7.38 32.89 -9.90
CA PRO A 117 7.85 31.80 -10.77
C PRO A 117 7.54 30.39 -10.23
N PHE A 118 7.79 30.14 -8.93
CA PHE A 118 7.51 28.84 -8.33
C PHE A 118 6.02 28.55 -8.23
N GLN A 119 5.20 29.56 -7.91
CA GLN A 119 3.74 29.45 -7.92
C GLN A 119 3.23 29.01 -9.30
N LEU A 120 3.66 29.67 -10.37
CA LEU A 120 3.26 29.31 -11.74
C LEU A 120 3.71 27.90 -12.13
N LYS A 121 4.90 27.48 -11.68
CA LYS A 121 5.40 26.11 -11.90
C LYS A 121 4.49 25.07 -11.24
N VAL A 122 4.11 25.29 -9.97
CA VAL A 122 3.19 24.41 -9.24
C VAL A 122 1.79 24.43 -9.87
N GLU A 123 1.30 25.60 -10.27
CA GLU A 123 -0.02 25.75 -10.87
C GLU A 123 -0.17 24.95 -12.16
N ARG A 124 0.85 24.92 -13.03
CA ARG A 124 0.84 24.10 -14.26
C ARG A 124 0.66 22.61 -13.97
N VAL A 125 1.32 22.10 -12.93
CA VAL A 125 1.19 20.71 -12.50
C VAL A 125 -0.20 20.48 -11.91
N ARG A 126 -0.67 21.41 -11.08
CA ARG A 126 -2.01 21.35 -10.48
C ARG A 126 -3.11 21.35 -11.54
N ARG A 127 -3.01 22.14 -12.61
CA ARG A 127 -3.98 22.14 -13.72
C ARG A 127 -4.06 20.76 -14.39
N LYS A 128 -2.92 20.10 -14.63
CA LYS A 128 -2.89 18.72 -15.17
C LYS A 128 -3.50 17.72 -14.19
N GLU A 129 -3.20 17.82 -12.90
CA GLU A 129 -3.82 16.98 -11.86
C GLU A 129 -5.34 17.17 -11.83
N THR A 130 -5.82 18.41 -11.80
CA THR A 130 -7.25 18.75 -11.79
C THR A 130 -7.97 18.23 -13.05
N PHE A 131 -7.33 18.30 -14.22
CA PHE A 131 -7.88 17.73 -15.45
C PHE A 131 -8.19 16.23 -15.29
N TYR A 132 -7.25 15.44 -14.74
CA TYR A 132 -7.50 14.01 -14.51
C TYR A 132 -8.54 13.75 -13.41
N VAL A 133 -8.66 14.64 -12.41
CA VAL A 133 -9.74 14.58 -11.41
C VAL A 133 -11.11 14.79 -12.06
N ILE A 134 -11.24 15.78 -12.94
CA ILE A 134 -12.48 16.04 -13.69
C ILE A 134 -12.80 14.86 -14.60
N LEU A 135 -11.81 14.34 -15.33
CA LEU A 135 -12.00 13.19 -16.21
C LEU A 135 -12.46 11.94 -15.43
N LYS A 136 -11.90 11.69 -14.24
CA LYS A 136 -12.37 10.66 -13.31
C LYS A 136 -13.83 10.89 -12.90
N SER A 137 -14.18 12.12 -12.56
CA SER A 137 -15.56 12.49 -12.18
C SER A 137 -16.55 12.23 -13.31
N LEU A 138 -16.22 12.64 -14.54
CA LEU A 138 -17.03 12.37 -15.74
C LEU A 138 -17.24 10.88 -15.95
N MET A 139 -16.18 10.06 -15.81
CA MET A 139 -16.33 8.61 -15.90
C MET A 139 -17.21 8.02 -14.80
N ASN A 140 -17.19 8.59 -13.59
CA ASN A 140 -18.08 8.17 -12.51
C ASN A 140 -19.54 8.47 -12.86
N THR A 141 -19.80 9.65 -13.45
CA THR A 141 -21.14 9.99 -13.97
C THR A 141 -21.59 9.00 -15.04
N VAL A 142 -20.72 8.64 -16.00
CA VAL A 142 -21.04 7.64 -17.03
C VAL A 142 -21.40 6.28 -16.40
N LYS A 143 -20.68 5.84 -15.37
CA LYS A 143 -21.00 4.60 -14.64
C LYS A 143 -22.39 4.65 -14.01
N ILE A 144 -22.70 5.74 -13.32
CA ILE A 144 -23.99 5.94 -12.65
C ILE A 144 -25.12 5.93 -13.69
N VAL A 145 -24.99 6.71 -14.76
CA VAL A 145 -25.98 6.79 -15.85
C VAL A 145 -26.19 5.42 -16.51
N ASN A 146 -25.10 4.70 -16.84
CA ASN A 146 -25.19 3.36 -17.41
C ASN A 146 -25.95 2.40 -16.48
N GLY A 147 -25.74 2.52 -15.17
CA GLY A 147 -26.45 1.77 -14.15
C GLY A 147 -27.96 2.02 -14.12
N TYR A 148 -28.38 3.28 -14.15
CA TYR A 148 -29.81 3.62 -14.18
C TYR A 148 -30.46 3.23 -15.52
N SER A 149 -29.76 3.43 -16.63
CA SER A 149 -30.22 3.02 -17.96
C SER A 149 -30.39 1.50 -18.09
N PHE A 150 -29.56 0.70 -17.40
CA PHE A 150 -29.65 -0.76 -17.41
C PHE A 150 -31.05 -1.27 -17.05
N SER A 151 -31.60 -0.80 -15.92
CA SER A 151 -32.91 -1.25 -15.45
C SER A 151 -34.03 -0.88 -16.41
N LEU A 152 -33.97 0.30 -17.02
CA LEU A 152 -34.97 0.76 -17.99
C LEU A 152 -34.91 -0.06 -19.29
N ILE A 153 -33.71 -0.24 -19.85
CA ILE A 153 -33.53 -0.97 -21.11
C ILE A 153 -33.84 -2.45 -20.93
N PHE A 154 -33.38 -3.08 -19.85
CA PHE A 154 -33.69 -4.48 -19.53
C PHE A 154 -35.20 -4.70 -19.44
N PHE A 155 -35.89 -3.80 -18.74
CA PHE A 155 -37.33 -3.83 -18.62
C PHE A 155 -38.03 -3.66 -19.98
N LEU A 156 -37.61 -2.71 -20.82
CA LEU A 156 -38.16 -2.52 -22.16
C LEU A 156 -37.96 -3.75 -23.06
N ILE A 157 -36.82 -4.44 -22.96
CA ILE A 157 -36.56 -5.68 -23.70
C ILE A 157 -37.54 -6.76 -23.28
N VAL A 158 -37.67 -7.03 -21.97
CA VAL A 158 -38.52 -8.11 -21.45
C VAL A 158 -40.00 -7.84 -21.75
N PHE A 159 -40.50 -6.65 -21.38
CA PHE A 159 -41.93 -6.33 -21.56
C PHE A 159 -42.29 -6.00 -23.00
N GLY A 160 -41.38 -5.39 -23.77
CA GLY A 160 -41.58 -5.15 -25.20
C GLY A 160 -41.73 -6.46 -25.98
N LEU A 161 -40.94 -7.49 -25.65
CA LEU A 161 -41.05 -8.81 -26.27
C LEU A 161 -42.31 -9.57 -25.82
N LEU A 162 -42.68 -9.48 -24.54
CA LEU A 162 -43.94 -10.05 -24.05
C LEU A 162 -45.16 -9.43 -24.75
N TRP A 163 -45.15 -8.10 -24.91
CA TRP A 163 -46.15 -7.37 -25.66
C TRP A 163 -46.21 -7.81 -27.12
N TYR A 164 -45.05 -7.89 -27.77
CA TYR A 164 -44.95 -8.35 -29.16
C TYR A 164 -45.49 -9.78 -29.36
N ARG A 165 -45.23 -10.69 -28.40
CA ARG A 165 -45.72 -12.08 -28.42
C ARG A 165 -47.20 -12.22 -28.04
N ARG A 166 -47.89 -11.12 -27.71
CA ARG A 166 -49.28 -11.13 -27.19
C ARG A 166 -49.47 -12.11 -26.03
N ALA A 167 -48.46 -12.23 -25.16
CA ALA A 167 -48.56 -13.03 -23.95
C ALA A 167 -49.58 -12.40 -22.99
N PRO A 168 -50.31 -13.20 -22.19
CA PRO A 168 -51.25 -12.67 -21.21
C PRO A 168 -50.51 -11.77 -20.22
N PHE A 169 -50.98 -10.53 -20.08
CA PHE A 169 -50.39 -9.56 -19.17
C PHE A 169 -50.85 -9.87 -17.75
N ASN A 170 -49.93 -10.32 -16.91
CA ASN A 170 -50.19 -10.56 -15.50
C ASN A 170 -49.57 -9.42 -14.67
N THR A 171 -50.40 -8.64 -13.99
CA THR A 171 -49.99 -7.48 -13.18
C THR A 171 -49.08 -7.87 -12.03
N ASP A 172 -49.27 -9.06 -11.45
CA ASP A 172 -48.46 -9.55 -10.34
C ASP A 172 -47.04 -9.90 -10.80
N PHE A 173 -46.94 -10.52 -11.98
CA PHE A 173 -45.63 -10.79 -12.58
C PHE A 173 -44.89 -9.48 -12.93
N PHE A 174 -45.62 -8.47 -13.40
CA PHE A 174 -45.03 -7.17 -13.73
C PHE A 174 -44.35 -6.52 -12.53
N THR A 175 -45.03 -6.49 -11.38
CA THR A 175 -44.49 -5.89 -10.16
C THR A 175 -43.29 -6.68 -9.62
N ILE A 176 -43.37 -8.03 -9.62
CA ILE A 176 -42.27 -8.91 -9.23
C ILE A 176 -41.05 -8.69 -10.14
N ALA A 177 -41.24 -8.70 -11.46
CA ALA A 177 -40.14 -8.51 -12.41
C ALA A 177 -39.50 -7.12 -12.27
N PHE A 178 -40.28 -6.06 -12.07
CA PHE A 178 -39.76 -4.71 -11.83
C PHE A 178 -38.86 -4.64 -10.58
N VAL A 179 -39.30 -5.28 -9.49
CA VAL A 179 -38.53 -5.38 -8.24
C VAL A 179 -37.25 -6.20 -8.45
N LEU A 180 -37.33 -7.36 -9.09
CA LEU A 180 -36.17 -8.23 -9.39
C LEU A 180 -35.14 -7.55 -10.30
N ILE A 181 -35.57 -6.80 -11.32
CA ILE A 181 -34.69 -6.01 -12.20
C ILE A 181 -34.02 -4.87 -11.41
N SER A 182 -34.73 -4.27 -10.45
CA SER A 182 -34.18 -3.25 -9.57
C SER A 182 -33.12 -3.80 -8.61
N TYR A 183 -33.24 -5.06 -8.19
CA TYR A 183 -32.19 -5.76 -7.44
C TYR A 183 -30.94 -6.02 -8.30
N LEU A 184 -31.11 -6.58 -9.51
CA LEU A 184 -30.01 -6.74 -10.48
C LEU A 184 -29.25 -5.42 -10.73
N ARG A 185 -29.98 -4.30 -10.82
CA ARG A 185 -29.39 -2.97 -10.96
C ARG A 185 -28.47 -2.65 -9.79
N HIS A 186 -28.87 -2.90 -8.53
CA HIS A 186 -28.06 -2.59 -7.35
C HIS A 186 -26.74 -3.36 -7.36
N THR A 187 -26.81 -4.67 -7.62
CA THR A 187 -25.66 -5.57 -7.78
C THR A 187 -24.70 -5.09 -8.87
N TYR A 188 -25.27 -4.59 -9.96
CA TYR A 188 -24.54 -4.15 -11.15
C TYR A 188 -23.93 -2.74 -11.03
N LEU A 189 -24.60 -1.83 -10.32
CA LEU A 189 -24.13 -0.44 -10.08
C LEU A 189 -23.01 -0.38 -9.05
N HIS A 190 -23.17 -1.11 -7.95
CA HIS A 190 -22.27 -1.00 -6.80
C HIS A 190 -21.26 -2.15 -6.71
N GLY A 191 -21.67 -3.37 -7.06
CA GLY A 191 -20.93 -4.57 -6.69
C GLY A 191 -19.81 -4.95 -7.66
N PHE A 192 -20.13 -5.38 -8.88
CA PHE A 192 -19.22 -6.28 -9.60
C PHE A 192 -17.89 -5.63 -10.05
N ALA A 193 -17.94 -4.57 -10.87
CA ALA A 193 -16.72 -3.97 -11.42
C ALA A 193 -15.85 -3.29 -10.36
N THR A 194 -16.47 -2.68 -9.34
CA THR A 194 -15.76 -2.01 -8.24
C THR A 194 -15.11 -3.05 -7.32
N SER A 195 -15.83 -4.14 -6.98
CA SER A 195 -15.28 -5.22 -6.16
C SER A 195 -14.08 -5.89 -6.84
N CYS A 196 -14.11 -6.11 -8.15
CA CYS A 196 -12.95 -6.63 -8.89
C CYS A 196 -11.70 -5.76 -8.76
N VAL A 197 -11.86 -4.43 -8.81
CA VAL A 197 -10.76 -3.48 -8.63
C VAL A 197 -10.27 -3.48 -7.19
N ASN A 198 -11.18 -3.51 -6.21
CA ASN A 198 -10.84 -3.48 -4.79
C ASN A 198 -10.11 -4.77 -4.36
N ILE A 199 -10.52 -5.93 -4.87
CA ILE A 199 -9.83 -7.21 -4.66
C ILE A 199 -8.42 -7.17 -5.25
N SER A 200 -8.26 -6.60 -6.46
CA SER A 200 -6.94 -6.42 -7.08
C SER A 200 -6.02 -5.54 -6.21
N GLN A 201 -6.53 -4.43 -5.69
CA GLN A 201 -5.77 -3.53 -4.81
C GLN A 201 -5.42 -4.17 -3.47
N TYR A 202 -6.37 -4.90 -2.87
CA TYR A 202 -6.17 -5.67 -1.66
C TYR A 202 -5.06 -6.71 -1.82
N TRP A 203 -5.08 -7.48 -2.91
CA TRP A 203 -4.08 -8.51 -3.14
C TRP A 203 -2.67 -7.91 -3.14
N VAL A 204 -2.50 -6.76 -3.81
CA VAL A 204 -1.22 -6.04 -3.84
C VAL A 204 -0.85 -5.49 -2.45
N ALA A 205 -1.81 -4.97 -1.68
CA ALA A 205 -1.58 -4.49 -0.32
C ALA A 205 -1.12 -5.63 0.63
N VAL A 206 -1.78 -6.79 0.56
CA VAL A 206 -1.41 -7.98 1.34
C VAL A 206 -0.02 -8.46 0.98
N GLN A 207 0.33 -8.51 -0.32
CA GLN A 207 1.69 -8.87 -0.74
C GLN A 207 2.73 -7.93 -0.13
N ARG A 208 2.49 -6.62 -0.12
CA ARG A 208 3.39 -5.64 0.51
C ARG A 208 3.52 -5.83 2.02
N ILE A 209 2.41 -6.08 2.70
CA ILE A 209 2.39 -6.34 4.15
C ILE A 209 3.15 -7.63 4.46
N GLN A 210 2.93 -8.68 3.68
CA GLN A 210 3.63 -9.96 3.83
C GLN A 210 5.14 -9.81 3.59
N GLU A 211 5.56 -9.10 2.55
CA GLU A 211 6.98 -8.78 2.31
C GLU A 211 7.59 -8.02 3.48
N PHE A 212 6.85 -7.10 4.11
CA PHE A 212 7.31 -6.37 5.28
C PHE A 212 7.41 -7.25 6.52
N LEU A 213 6.41 -8.10 6.78
CA LEU A 213 6.40 -9.01 7.93
C LEU A 213 7.46 -10.11 7.81
N ASN A 214 7.79 -10.52 6.59
CA ASN A 214 8.85 -11.48 6.30
C ASN A 214 10.24 -10.81 6.14
N ALA A 215 10.33 -9.49 6.29
CA ALA A 215 11.62 -8.81 6.24
C ALA A 215 12.50 -9.29 7.40
N GLY A 216 13.79 -9.40 7.15
CA GLY A 216 14.75 -9.91 8.13
C GLY A 216 14.67 -9.15 9.45
N GLU A 217 14.29 -9.87 10.50
CA GLU A 217 14.34 -9.32 11.85
C GLU A 217 15.80 -9.17 12.29
N PHE A 218 16.03 -8.16 13.13
CA PHE A 218 17.23 -8.05 13.92
C PHE A 218 17.27 -9.24 14.87
N ASN A 219 17.99 -10.29 14.46
CA ASN A 219 18.49 -11.25 15.43
C ASN A 219 19.42 -10.45 16.34
N GLN A 220 19.03 -10.26 17.60
CA GLN A 220 19.97 -9.94 18.66
C GLN A 220 21.05 -11.03 18.59
N GLN A 221 22.11 -10.76 17.82
CA GLN A 221 23.28 -11.59 17.85
C GLN A 221 23.68 -11.58 19.32
N LYS A 222 23.71 -12.77 19.92
CA LYS A 222 24.14 -12.96 21.30
C LYS A 222 25.55 -12.40 21.39
N MET A 223 25.69 -11.10 21.67
CA MET A 223 26.89 -10.58 22.30
C MET A 223 27.05 -11.48 23.51
N ILE A 224 28.22 -12.10 23.62
CA ILE A 224 28.49 -13.08 24.66
C ILE A 224 28.54 -12.28 25.96
N VAL A 225 27.38 -12.14 26.59
CA VAL A 225 27.27 -11.64 27.95
C VAL A 225 27.91 -12.72 28.79
N ILE A 226 29.14 -12.47 29.24
CA ILE A 226 29.82 -13.39 30.14
C ILE A 226 29.03 -13.36 31.45
N GLU A 227 28.49 -14.52 31.82
CA GLU A 227 27.63 -14.64 32.99
C GLU A 227 28.40 -14.76 34.31
N ASN A 228 29.73 -14.95 34.31
CA ASN A 228 30.45 -15.30 35.53
C ASN A 228 31.59 -14.34 35.87
N GLU A 229 31.45 -13.74 37.07
CA GLU A 229 32.48 -13.26 38.00
C GLU A 229 33.64 -12.45 37.39
N PHE A 230 33.36 -11.17 37.08
CA PHE A 230 34.42 -10.19 37.32
C PHE A 230 34.70 -10.18 38.82
N ASN A 231 35.78 -10.87 39.24
CA ASN A 231 36.45 -10.58 40.51
C ASN A 231 36.46 -9.05 40.67
N SER A 232 36.09 -8.57 41.84
CA SER A 232 35.96 -7.14 42.20
C SER A 232 37.17 -6.25 41.87
N GLU A 233 38.28 -6.85 41.45
CA GLU A 233 39.51 -6.19 40.99
C GLU A 233 39.55 -5.90 39.48
N ASN A 234 38.89 -6.70 38.63
CA ASN A 234 38.90 -6.48 37.17
C ASN A 234 37.72 -5.61 36.74
N LYS A 235 37.93 -4.30 36.70
CA LYS A 235 36.98 -3.29 36.18
C LYS A 235 36.77 -3.33 34.66
N LEU A 236 36.93 -4.48 34.00
CA LEU A 236 36.83 -4.58 32.53
C LEU A 236 35.35 -4.50 32.12
N THR A 237 35.02 -3.52 31.27
CA THR A 237 33.62 -3.22 30.89
C THR A 237 33.30 -3.69 29.48
N VAL A 238 34.26 -3.56 28.57
CA VAL A 238 34.14 -3.95 27.16
C VAL A 238 35.44 -4.66 26.76
N ASP A 239 35.34 -5.87 26.24
CA ASP A 239 36.47 -6.60 25.66
C ASP A 239 36.09 -7.11 24.27
N ILE A 240 36.80 -6.61 23.26
CA ILE A 240 36.61 -6.95 21.85
C ILE A 240 37.82 -7.72 21.37
N GLN A 241 37.59 -8.92 20.82
CA GLN A 241 38.64 -9.80 20.32
C GLN A 241 38.40 -10.16 18.85
N ASN A 242 39.33 -9.73 17.98
CA ASN A 242 39.35 -10.01 16.54
C ASN A 242 38.00 -9.76 15.85
N LEU A 243 37.31 -8.69 16.23
CA LEU A 243 35.99 -8.36 15.72
C LEU A 243 36.07 -7.97 14.24
N SER A 244 35.25 -8.65 13.46
CA SER A 244 34.97 -8.27 12.09
C SER A 244 33.46 -8.11 11.89
N SER A 245 33.02 -6.94 11.45
CA SER A 245 31.59 -6.62 11.24
C SER A 245 31.37 -5.89 9.92
N THR A 246 30.16 -6.00 9.39
CA THR A 246 29.77 -5.36 8.13
C THR A 246 28.33 -4.86 8.19
N TRP A 247 28.01 -3.86 7.38
CA TRP A 247 26.63 -3.54 7.10
C TRP A 247 26.10 -4.51 6.06
N GLU A 248 24.87 -4.98 6.26
CA GLU A 248 24.22 -6.02 5.45
C GLU A 248 24.16 -5.71 3.94
N SER A 249 24.33 -4.44 3.57
CA SER A 249 24.25 -3.90 2.20
C SER A 249 25.46 -3.06 1.78
N SER A 250 26.60 -3.15 2.48
CA SER A 250 27.80 -2.36 2.16
C SER A 250 29.03 -3.21 1.87
N SER A 251 29.94 -2.72 1.03
CA SER A 251 31.31 -3.26 0.87
C SER A 251 32.23 -2.90 2.06
N PHE A 252 31.77 -2.05 2.97
CA PHE A 252 32.54 -1.62 4.13
C PHE A 252 32.54 -2.72 5.21
N GLN A 253 33.73 -3.01 5.72
CA GLN A 253 33.93 -4.03 6.74
C GLN A 253 34.94 -3.52 7.78
N LEU A 254 34.57 -3.59 9.05
CA LEU A 254 35.54 -3.54 10.14
C LEU A 254 36.25 -4.88 10.18
N ARG A 255 37.58 -4.88 10.23
CA ARG A 255 38.40 -6.10 10.17
C ARG A 255 39.34 -6.15 11.36
N ASN A 256 39.32 -7.30 12.05
CA ASN A 256 40.26 -7.66 13.12
C ASN A 256 40.47 -6.54 14.16
N VAL A 257 39.38 -5.95 14.64
CA VAL A 257 39.43 -4.95 15.71
C VAL A 257 39.55 -5.67 17.05
N THR A 258 40.60 -5.35 17.81
CA THR A 258 40.84 -5.89 19.15
C THR A 258 41.11 -4.73 20.09
N PHE A 259 40.27 -4.55 21.11
CA PHE A 259 40.49 -3.54 22.15
C PHE A 259 39.77 -3.93 23.45
N SER A 260 40.31 -3.46 24.57
CA SER A 260 39.70 -3.65 25.89
C SER A 260 39.56 -2.30 26.61
N ALA A 261 38.43 -2.07 27.27
CA ALA A 261 38.14 -0.86 28.05
C ALA A 261 37.78 -1.20 29.50
N ARG A 262 38.29 -0.39 30.45
CA ARG A 262 37.97 -0.50 31.87
C ARG A 262 37.03 0.60 32.34
N THR A 263 36.37 0.36 33.47
CA THR A 263 35.46 1.32 34.11
C THR A 263 36.24 2.55 34.57
N GLY A 264 35.82 3.73 34.12
CA GLY A 264 36.46 5.01 34.44
C GLY A 264 37.53 5.45 33.46
N GLU A 265 37.80 4.68 32.40
CA GLU A 265 38.72 5.09 31.33
C GLU A 265 38.01 5.96 30.28
N LEU A 266 38.65 7.06 29.89
CA LEU A 266 38.24 7.87 28.74
C LEU A 266 38.94 7.36 27.49
N ILE A 267 38.17 6.77 26.57
CA ILE A 267 38.69 6.27 25.29
C ILE A 267 38.33 7.26 24.19
N ILE A 268 39.35 7.65 23.42
CA ILE A 268 39.19 8.55 22.28
C ILE A 268 39.47 7.75 21.01
N VAL A 269 38.49 7.68 20.11
CA VAL A 269 38.62 7.01 18.81
C VAL A 269 38.85 8.06 17.73
N ILE A 270 40.07 8.10 17.20
CA ILE A 270 40.48 9.01 16.11
C ILE A 270 40.73 8.25 14.80
N GLY A 271 40.56 8.92 13.67
CA GLY A 271 40.81 8.36 12.35
C GLY A 271 40.27 9.24 11.22
N SER A 272 40.66 8.95 9.98
CA SER A 272 40.22 9.68 8.77
C SER A 272 38.71 9.58 8.52
N ILE A 273 38.16 10.45 7.66
CA ILE A 273 36.76 10.36 7.24
C ILE A 273 36.51 8.97 6.63
N ALA A 274 35.36 8.35 6.95
CA ALA A 274 34.99 6.98 6.54
C ALA A 274 35.90 5.85 7.06
N SER A 275 36.72 6.09 8.09
CA SER A 275 37.55 5.05 8.72
C SER A 275 36.77 4.02 9.55
N GLY A 276 35.45 4.13 9.67
CA GLY A 276 34.61 3.19 10.43
C GLY A 276 34.37 3.52 11.90
N LYS A 277 34.67 4.73 12.37
CA LYS A 277 34.45 5.14 13.78
C LYS A 277 32.99 4.96 14.21
N SER A 278 32.05 5.50 13.44
CA SER A 278 30.61 5.36 13.72
C SER A 278 30.16 3.90 13.58
N SER A 279 30.72 3.16 12.62
CA SER A 279 30.48 1.72 12.46
C SER A 279 30.92 0.91 13.69
N LEU A 280 32.03 1.29 14.35
CA LEU A 280 32.49 0.62 15.56
C LEU A 280 31.48 0.81 16.70
N LEU A 281 30.96 2.02 16.88
CA LEU A 281 29.91 2.31 17.87
C LEU A 281 28.61 1.56 17.56
N MET A 282 28.20 1.52 16.29
CA MET A 282 27.03 0.75 15.88
C MET A 282 27.21 -0.76 16.09
N THR A 283 28.44 -1.28 15.93
CA THR A 283 28.73 -2.69 16.25
C THR A 283 28.61 -2.96 17.75
N LEU A 284 29.06 -2.03 18.60
CA LEU A 284 28.91 -2.13 20.06
C LEU A 284 27.46 -2.04 20.54
N LEU A 285 26.62 -1.28 19.84
CA LEU A 285 25.16 -1.24 20.09
C LEU A 285 24.45 -2.49 19.57
N GLY A 286 25.15 -3.35 18.83
CA GLY A 286 24.61 -4.54 18.19
C GLY A 286 24.01 -4.29 16.81
N GLU A 287 23.91 -3.05 16.35
CA GLU A 287 23.21 -2.65 15.11
C GLU A 287 23.89 -3.16 13.83
N MET A 288 25.19 -3.49 13.89
CA MET A 288 25.94 -4.08 12.77
C MET A 288 26.10 -5.59 12.94
N LYS A 289 26.01 -6.30 11.81
CA LYS A 289 26.19 -7.76 11.77
C LYS A 289 27.66 -8.12 12.02
N MET A 290 27.90 -8.91 13.06
CA MET A 290 29.18 -9.56 13.30
C MET A 290 29.36 -10.73 12.33
N ILE A 291 30.53 -10.78 11.67
CA ILE A 291 30.97 -11.88 10.81
C ILE A 291 31.86 -12.86 11.61
N GLY A 292 32.67 -12.33 12.53
CA GLY A 292 33.57 -13.11 13.35
C GLY A 292 34.16 -12.29 14.50
N GLY A 293 34.81 -12.99 15.43
CA GLY A 293 35.33 -12.43 16.67
C GLY A 293 34.33 -12.54 17.83
N ALA A 294 34.71 -11.99 18.98
CA ALA A 294 33.91 -11.98 20.19
C ALA A 294 33.85 -10.58 20.81
N VAL A 295 32.64 -10.18 21.22
CA VAL A 295 32.42 -8.98 22.02
C VAL A 295 31.89 -9.43 23.38
N LYS A 296 32.61 -9.07 24.42
CA LYS A 296 32.28 -9.37 25.81
C LYS A 296 31.92 -8.07 26.50
N LEU A 297 30.74 -8.05 27.11
CA LEU A 297 30.22 -6.89 27.82
C LEU A 297 29.89 -7.27 29.25
N ASN A 298 30.17 -6.36 30.17
CA ASN A 298 29.71 -6.51 31.55
C ASN A 298 28.18 -6.42 31.60
N ARG A 299 27.51 -7.36 32.29
CA ARG A 299 26.05 -7.45 32.42
C ARG A 299 25.40 -6.18 32.99
N ASN A 300 26.12 -5.44 33.84
CA ASN A 300 25.62 -4.20 34.45
C ASN A 300 25.88 -2.95 33.58
N ALA A 301 26.57 -3.09 32.45
CA ALA A 301 26.81 -1.98 31.56
C ALA A 301 25.50 -1.52 30.91
N ARG A 302 25.20 -0.23 31.04
CA ARG A 302 24.11 0.44 30.33
C ARG A 302 24.73 1.32 29.25
N PHE A 303 24.17 1.26 28.04
CA PHE A 303 24.62 2.08 26.93
C PHE A 303 23.84 3.39 26.88
N CYS A 304 24.54 4.49 26.65
CA CYS A 304 23.98 5.76 26.24
C CYS A 304 24.59 6.12 24.90
N TYR A 305 23.76 6.43 23.90
CA TYR A 305 24.20 6.76 22.56
C TYR A 305 23.71 8.15 22.19
N VAL A 306 24.63 9.00 21.73
CA VAL A 306 24.33 10.30 21.16
C VAL A 306 24.63 10.23 19.66
N PRO A 307 23.61 10.30 18.79
CA PRO A 307 23.83 10.31 17.35
C PRO A 307 24.56 11.60 16.93
N GLN A 308 25.36 11.47 15.87
CA GLN A 308 26.12 12.58 15.27
C GLN A 308 25.20 13.53 14.50
#